data_AF-A0A7V8YRR8-F1
#
_entry.id   AF-A0A7V8YRR8-F1
#
_cell.length_a   1.000
_cell.length_b   1.000
_cell.length_c   1.000
_cell.angle_alpha   90.00
_cell.angle_beta   90.00
_cell.angle_gamma   90.00
#
_symmetry.space_group_name_H-M   'P 1'
#
loop_
_entity.id
_entity.type
_entity.pdbx_description
1 polymer ?
#
loop_
_entity_poly.entity_id
_entity_poly.type
_entity_poly.pdbx_seq_one_letter_code
_entity_poly.pdbx_strand_id
1 'polypeptide(L)'
;MARRRRRGPTAMLGPTDTIGEVAVIAGAPQPATVTAASPLRLMVIGRRELLGLLKAVPSLGHHLLRGMAERLGKAGGTRNVAPRASEPEMGKKGCR
;
A
#
# COMPACT_ATOMS: atom_id res chain seq x y z
N MET A 1 16.31 -25.02 -10.75
CA MET A 1 16.00 -23.65 -10.28
C MET A 1 14.62 -23.25 -10.78
N ALA A 2 13.63 -23.12 -9.89
CA ALA A 2 12.24 -22.84 -10.28
C ALA A 2 12.08 -21.37 -10.68
N ARG A 3 11.71 -21.09 -11.94
CA ARG A 3 11.33 -19.76 -12.40
C ARG A 3 10.04 -19.36 -11.67
N ARG A 4 10.15 -18.48 -10.66
CA ARG A 4 9.00 -17.86 -9.99
C ARG A 4 8.18 -17.15 -11.06
N ARG A 5 6.99 -17.66 -11.40
CA ARG A 5 6.06 -16.98 -12.32
C ARG A 5 5.83 -15.57 -11.77
N ARG A 6 6.27 -14.53 -12.49
CA ARG A 6 5.96 -13.16 -12.11
C ARG A 6 4.45 -12.99 -12.29
N ARG A 7 3.74 -12.79 -11.17
CA ARG A 7 2.34 -12.38 -11.19
C ARG A 7 2.28 -11.03 -11.94
N GLY A 8 1.35 -10.90 -12.89
CA GLY A 8 1.18 -9.66 -13.66
C GLY A 8 0.83 -8.45 -12.77
N PRO A 9 0.81 -7.24 -13.33
CA PRO A 9 0.45 -6.03 -12.59
C PRO A 9 -0.89 -6.21 -11.88
N THR A 10 -0.95 -5.86 -10.60
CA THR A 10 -2.16 -6.03 -9.77
C THR A 10 -3.13 -4.87 -9.94
N ALA A 11 -2.64 -3.70 -10.39
CA ALA A 11 -3.42 -2.52 -10.73
C ALA A 11 -2.63 -1.65 -11.72
N MET A 12 -3.35 -0.82 -12.47
CA MET A 12 -2.77 0.26 -13.28
C MET A 12 -3.11 1.60 -12.63
N LEU A 13 -2.13 2.50 -12.60
CA LEU A 13 -2.25 3.85 -12.05
C LEU A 13 -2.31 4.85 -13.20
N GLY A 14 -3.15 5.86 -13.05
CA GLY A 14 -3.35 6.92 -14.03
C GLY A 14 -2.89 8.29 -13.53
N PRO A 15 -3.06 9.34 -14.36
CA PRO A 15 -2.87 10.72 -13.93
C PRO A 15 -3.68 10.99 -12.66
N THR A 16 -3.12 11.79 -11.74
CA THR A 16 -3.67 12.12 -10.41
C THR A 16 -3.54 11.04 -9.33
N ASP A 17 -3.14 9.81 -9.69
CA ASP A 17 -2.82 8.81 -8.66
C ASP A 17 -1.55 9.19 -7.90
N THR A 18 -1.55 8.89 -6.60
CA THR A 18 -0.41 9.10 -5.71
C THR A 18 0.23 7.76 -5.40
N ILE A 19 1.55 7.77 -5.22
CA ILE A 19 2.35 6.59 -4.89
C ILE A 19 3.23 6.95 -3.69
N GLY A 20 3.46 6.00 -2.77
CA GLY A 20 4.36 6.19 -1.63
C GLY A 20 3.74 6.87 -0.42
N GLU A 21 2.46 7.24 -0.51
CA GLU A 21 1.69 7.83 0.58
C GLU A 21 1.60 6.90 1.80
N VAL A 22 1.44 5.60 1.53
CA VAL A 22 1.35 4.57 2.58
C VAL A 22 2.67 4.49 3.35
N ALA A 23 3.81 4.60 2.67
CA ALA A 23 5.11 4.54 3.35
C ALA A 23 5.33 5.76 4.25
N VAL A 24 4.85 6.94 3.84
CA VAL A 24 4.93 8.16 4.64
C VAL A 24 4.04 8.09 5.88
N ILE A 25 2.80 7.61 5.72
CA ILE A 25 1.79 7.55 6.79
C ILE A 25 2.05 6.39 7.75
N ALA A 26 2.27 5.17 7.23
CA ALA A 26 2.44 3.97 8.04
C ALA A 26 3.85 3.82 8.63
N GLY A 27 4.82 4.60 8.17
CA GLY A 27 6.22 4.49 8.61
C GLY A 27 6.86 3.14 8.26
N ALA A 28 6.30 2.42 7.28
CA ALA A 28 6.73 1.09 6.87
C ALA A 28 7.09 1.07 5.37
N PRO A 29 7.93 0.12 4.91
CA PRO A 29 8.25 -0.03 3.49
C PRO A 29 7.00 -0.26 2.64
N GLN A 30 7.02 0.22 1.40
CA GLN A 30 5.88 0.09 0.49
C GLN A 30 5.62 -1.39 0.15
N PRO A 31 4.37 -1.89 0.24
CA PRO A 31 4.06 -3.31 0.07
C PRO A 31 4.11 -3.79 -1.39
N ALA A 32 4.30 -2.89 -2.35
CA ALA A 32 4.34 -3.20 -3.77
C ALA A 32 5.31 -2.30 -4.53
N THR A 33 5.96 -2.86 -5.55
CA THR A 33 6.77 -2.11 -6.51
C THR A 33 5.87 -1.50 -7.58
N VAL A 34 6.07 -0.22 -7.87
CA VAL A 34 5.44 0.46 -9.01
C VAL A 34 6.49 0.65 -10.09
N THR A 35 6.15 0.27 -11.32
CA THR A 35 7.00 0.44 -12.50
C THR A 35 6.30 1.34 -13.50
N ALA A 36 7.01 2.30 -14.05
CA ALA A 36 6.50 3.14 -15.11
C ALA A 36 6.20 2.30 -16.36
N ALA A 37 4.96 2.36 -16.86
CA ALA A 37 4.56 1.69 -18.09
C ALA A 37 4.87 2.53 -19.35
N SER A 38 5.13 3.82 -19.17
CA SER A 38 5.46 4.81 -20.21
C SER A 38 6.35 5.90 -19.61
N PRO A 39 6.90 6.85 -20.40
CA PRO A 39 7.52 8.05 -19.87
C PRO A 39 6.53 8.84 -18.99
N LEU A 40 6.95 9.23 -17.78
CA LEU A 40 6.11 9.93 -16.81
C LEU A 40 6.76 11.26 -16.40
N ARG A 41 5.92 12.25 -16.08
CA ARG A 41 6.30 13.42 -15.30
C ARG A 41 5.69 13.27 -13.91
N LEU A 42 6.53 13.27 -12.88
CA LEU A 42 6.12 13.09 -11.49
C LEU A 42 6.47 14.32 -10.66
N MET A 43 5.61 14.64 -9.69
CA MET A 43 5.94 15.54 -8.60
C MET A 43 6.40 14.70 -7.41
N VAL A 44 7.64 14.89 -6.97
CA VAL A 44 8.20 14.16 -5.83
C VAL A 44 8.22 15.09 -4.62
N ILE A 45 7.60 14.65 -3.53
CA ILE A 45 7.56 15.36 -2.26
C ILE A 45 8.10 14.43 -1.18
N GLY A 46 9.11 14.90 -0.45
CA GLY A 46 9.69 14.15 0.66
C GLY A 46 8.76 14.09 1.88
N ARG A 47 9.07 13.19 2.82
CA ARG A 47 8.25 12.99 4.02
C ARG A 47 8.12 14.25 4.87
N ARG A 48 9.21 15.01 5.07
CA ARG A 48 9.21 16.20 5.93
C ARG A 48 8.37 17.31 5.30
N GLU A 49 8.51 17.48 4.00
CA GLU A 49 7.81 18.45 3.18
C GLU A 49 6.31 18.14 3.13
N LEU A 50 5.94 16.87 2.92
CA LEU A 50 4.53 16.46 2.95
C LEU A 50 3.90 16.71 4.31
N LEU A 51 4.57 16.35 5.40
CA LEU A 51 4.07 16.63 6.76
C LEU A 51 3.95 18.13 7.05
N GLY A 52 4.87 18.94 6.53
CA GLY A 52 4.77 20.41 6.60
C GLY A 52 3.57 20.94 5.82
N LEU A 53 3.36 20.46 4.59
CA LEU A 53 2.22 20.84 3.76
C LEU A 53 0.88 20.44 4.37
N LEU A 54 0.80 19.26 5.00
CA LEU A 54 -0.42 18.82 5.67
C LEU A 54 -0.78 19.70 6.87
N LYS A 55 0.23 20.25 7.58
CA LYS A 55 0.00 21.22 8.67
C LYS A 55 -0.43 22.58 8.13
N ALA A 56 0.18 23.04 7.05
CA ALA A 56 -0.12 24.34 6.45
C ALA A 56 -1.45 24.36 5.68
N VAL A 57 -1.81 23.25 5.05
CA VAL A 57 -2.99 23.11 4.18
C VAL A 57 -3.75 21.81 4.53
N PRO A 58 -4.63 21.84 5.54
CA PRO A 58 -5.34 20.65 6.01
C PRO A 58 -6.22 19.97 4.95
N SER A 59 -6.76 20.74 4.00
CA SER A 59 -7.57 20.21 2.89
C SER A 59 -6.80 19.23 1.99
N LEU A 60 -5.48 19.36 1.92
CA LEU A 60 -4.63 18.41 1.19
C LEU A 60 -4.72 17.00 1.79
N GLY A 61 -4.85 16.89 3.12
CA GLY A 61 -5.07 15.62 3.81
C GLY A 61 -6.36 14.95 3.36
N HIS A 62 -7.45 15.71 3.19
CA HIS A 62 -8.71 15.17 2.68
C HIS A 62 -8.59 14.63 1.25
N HIS A 63 -7.84 15.31 0.38
CA HIS A 63 -7.60 14.83 -0.98
C HIS A 63 -6.79 13.53 -1.02
N LEU A 64 -5.76 13.41 -0.16
CA LEU A 64 -4.99 12.17 -0.02
C LEU A 64 -5.87 11.02 0.48
N LEU A 65 -6.66 11.26 1.53
CA LEU A 65 -7.57 10.27 2.09
C LEU A 65 -8.61 9.81 1.06
N ARG A 66 -9.19 10.74 0.29
CA ARG A 66 -10.14 10.41 -0.79
C ARG A 66 -9.50 9.53 -1.85
N GLY A 67 -8.30 9.89 -2.33
CA GLY A 67 -7.58 9.09 -3.33
C GLY A 67 -7.24 7.69 -2.82
N MET A 68 -6.88 7.55 -1.54
CA MET A 68 -6.67 6.24 -0.93
C MET A 68 -7.96 5.42 -0.83
N ALA A 69 -9.08 6.03 -0.41
CA ALA A 69 -10.37 5.36 -0.34
C ALA A 69 -10.86 4.89 -1.72
N GLU A 70 -10.70 5.71 -2.75
CA GLU A 70 -11.01 5.34 -4.15
C GLU A 70 -10.17 4.13 -4.60
N ARG A 71 -8.88 4.09 -4.25
CA ARG A 71 -8.00 2.95 -4.57
C ARG A 71 -8.39 1.69 -3.80
N LEU A 72 -8.78 1.79 -2.53
CA LEU A 72 -9.30 0.67 -1.76
C LEU A 72 -10.59 0.12 -2.37
N GLY A 73 -11.49 0.99 -2.84
CA GLY A 73 -12.69 0.58 -3.57
C GLY A 73 -12.38 -0.15 -4.88
N LYS A 74 -11.38 0.32 -5.65
CA LYS A 74 -10.97 -0.30 -6.92
C LYS A 74 -10.20 -1.62 -6.72
N ALA A 75 -9.35 -1.70 -5.71
CA ALA A 75 -8.58 -2.90 -5.36
C ALA A 75 -9.43 -3.96 -4.63
N GLY A 76 -10.53 -3.50 -4.01
CA GLY A 76 -11.42 -4.26 -3.16
C GLY A 76 -12.77 -4.56 -3.81
N GLY A 77 -12.78 -5.42 -4.82
CA GLY A 77 -13.63 -6.60 -4.66
C GLY A 77 -13.12 -7.31 -3.40
N THR A 78 -13.86 -7.20 -2.30
CA THR A 78 -13.46 -7.56 -0.93
C THR A 78 -12.65 -8.85 -0.84
N ARG A 79 -11.31 -8.73 -0.77
CA ARG A 79 -10.50 -9.75 -0.12
C ARG A 79 -10.37 -9.35 1.34
N ASN A 80 -11.33 -9.85 2.12
CA ASN A 80 -11.25 -9.96 3.56
C ASN A 80 -9.85 -10.49 3.93
N VAL A 81 -8.99 -9.64 4.48
CA VAL A 81 -7.77 -10.10 5.14
C VAL A 81 -8.25 -10.67 6.47
N ALA A 82 -8.58 -11.96 6.47
CA ALA A 82 -8.84 -12.68 7.70
C ALA A 82 -7.69 -12.40 8.68
N PRO A 83 -7.98 -12.18 9.98
CA PRO A 83 -6.92 -12.03 10.98
C PRO A 83 -6.03 -13.28 10.89
N ARG A 84 -4.71 -13.07 10.78
CA ARG A 84 -3.75 -14.16 10.86
C ARG A 84 -4.00 -14.89 12.18
N ALA A 85 -4.52 -16.12 12.10
CA ALA A 85 -4.59 -17.01 13.24
C ALA A 85 -3.16 -17.13 13.79
N SER A 86 -2.98 -16.72 15.04
CA SER A 86 -1.82 -17.08 15.85
C SER A 86 -1.69 -18.61 15.88
N GLU A 87 -0.46 -19.05 15.72
CA GLU A 87 0.02 -20.43 15.57
C GLU A 87 -0.60 -21.41 16.60
N PRO A 88 -0.85 -22.67 16.22
CA PRO A 88 -1.11 -23.69 17.22
C PRO A 88 0.21 -24.01 17.93
N GLU A 89 0.25 -23.79 19.24
CA GLU A 89 1.32 -24.27 20.10
C GLU A 89 1.44 -25.79 19.97
N MET A 90 2.62 -26.24 19.52
CA MET A 90 3.04 -27.63 19.66
C MET A 90 3.60 -27.83 21.06
N GLY A 91 2.78 -28.38 21.96
CA GLY A 91 3.13 -28.57 23.37
C GLY A 91 2.55 -29.85 23.97
N LYS A 92 3.17 -30.99 23.62
CA LYS A 92 3.34 -32.25 24.39
C LYS A 92 2.38 -32.56 25.57
N LYS A 93 1.82 -33.78 25.53
CA LYS A 93 1.58 -34.79 26.60
C LYS A 93 0.18 -35.39 26.42
N GLY A 94 -0.04 -36.69 26.32
CA GLY A 94 0.84 -37.84 26.38
C GLY A 94 0.02 -39.12 26.17
N CYS A 95 0.73 -40.19 25.84
CA CYS A 95 0.34 -41.59 25.98
C CYS A 95 -0.72 -41.84 27.08
N ARG A 96 -1.87 -42.38 26.67
CA ARG A 96 -2.58 -43.52 27.28
C ARG A 96 -3.67 -44.04 26.35
#